data_AF-A0AAU5RVZ0-F1
#
_entry.id   AF-A0AAU5RVZ0-F1
#
_cell.length_a   1.000
_cell.length_b   1.000
_cell.length_c   1.000
_cell.angle_alpha   90.00
_cell.angle_beta   90.00
_cell.angle_gamma   90.00
#
_symmetry.space_group_name_H-M   'P 1'
#
loop_
_entity.id
_entity.type
_entity.pdbx_description
1 polymer ?
#
loop_
_entity_poly.entity_id
_entity_poly.type
_entity_poly.pdbx_seq_one_letter_code
_entity_poly.pdbx_strand_id
1 'polypeptide(L)'
;MSPAVPSPHAHTLLPAGLSAPGPARRWAITTTDGQSRSGYLPPWATDDPSEQGVAPGELGERLDDVNHYVEFAGRTVSVYAPGGGEPLVRDEEILHGSIDCNPYAPGDEPRIPVVNIRLSDQSWLTDLGPEDLAGLAAQLREQARRLDYKVRPALIAARDDWAAHHPPVPDA
;
A
#
# COMPACT_ATOMS: atom_id res chain seq x y z
N MET A 1 32.24 -23.04 -36.58
CA MET A 1 31.44 -21.93 -36.01
C MET A 1 30.23 -22.55 -35.34
N SER A 2 30.20 -22.53 -34.01
CA SER A 2 29.18 -23.23 -33.19
C SER A 2 27.88 -22.42 -33.09
N PRO A 3 26.71 -23.07 -33.03
CA PRO A 3 25.43 -22.38 -32.82
C PRO A 3 25.27 -21.95 -31.36
N ALA A 4 24.67 -20.77 -31.16
CA ALA A 4 24.37 -20.19 -29.86
C ALA A 4 23.21 -20.96 -29.19
N VAL A 5 23.43 -21.33 -27.92
CA VAL A 5 22.44 -21.94 -27.03
C VAL A 5 21.53 -20.83 -26.46
N PRO A 6 20.20 -21.01 -26.40
CA PRO A 6 19.33 -20.08 -25.68
C PRO A 6 19.49 -20.24 -24.18
N SER A 7 19.84 -19.15 -23.48
CA SER A 7 19.90 -19.11 -22.02
C SER A 7 18.51 -19.30 -21.40
N PRO A 8 18.36 -20.21 -20.42
CA PRO A 8 17.11 -20.43 -19.72
C PRO A 8 16.93 -19.43 -18.57
N HIS A 9 15.68 -18.98 -18.39
CA HIS A 9 15.11 -18.36 -17.19
C HIS A 9 15.80 -17.12 -16.62
N ALA A 10 15.37 -15.94 -17.10
CA ALA A 10 15.44 -14.74 -16.30
C ALA A 10 14.55 -14.93 -15.05
N HIS A 11 15.19 -15.07 -13.90
CA HIS A 11 14.52 -14.89 -12.61
C HIS A 11 13.97 -13.46 -12.57
N THR A 12 12.65 -13.34 -12.62
CA THR A 12 11.94 -12.08 -12.32
C THR A 12 12.24 -11.72 -10.87
N LEU A 13 13.20 -10.83 -10.68
CA LEU A 13 13.46 -10.20 -9.38
C LEU A 13 12.24 -9.33 -9.06
N LEU A 14 11.52 -9.72 -8.00
CA LEU A 14 10.51 -8.88 -7.37
C LEU A 14 11.15 -7.51 -7.04
N PRO A 15 10.42 -6.39 -7.20
CA PRO A 15 10.93 -5.09 -6.80
C PRO A 15 11.32 -5.14 -5.32
N ALA A 16 12.50 -4.58 -5.00
CA ALA A 16 12.98 -4.44 -3.63
C ALA A 16 11.87 -3.77 -2.79
N GLY A 17 11.32 -4.52 -1.83
CA GLY A 17 10.17 -4.14 -1.01
C GLY A 17 9.10 -5.24 -0.91
N LEU A 18 9.00 -6.12 -1.91
CA LEU A 18 8.15 -7.31 -1.84
C LEU A 18 9.06 -8.53 -1.80
N SER A 19 9.41 -8.96 -0.58
CA SER A 19 10.17 -10.20 -0.40
C SER A 19 9.44 -11.36 -1.07
N ALA A 20 10.21 -12.33 -1.59
CA ALA A 20 9.68 -13.62 -2.03
C ALA A 20 8.74 -14.20 -0.97
N PRO A 21 7.71 -14.99 -1.35
CA PRO A 21 6.74 -15.53 -0.39
C PRO A 21 7.47 -16.24 0.74
N GLY A 22 7.54 -15.57 1.90
CA GLY A 22 7.96 -16.16 3.15
C GLY A 22 6.88 -17.14 3.63
N PRO A 23 7.16 -17.94 4.66
CA PRO A 23 6.11 -18.75 5.27
C PRO A 23 4.93 -17.86 5.67
N ALA A 24 3.70 -18.33 5.41
CA ALA A 24 2.48 -17.61 5.76
C ALA A 24 2.55 -17.17 7.23
N ARG A 25 2.58 -15.86 7.45
CA ARG A 25 2.59 -15.27 8.79
C ARG A 25 1.15 -15.14 9.28
N ARG A 26 0.99 -15.10 10.60
CA ARG A 26 -0.29 -14.86 11.26
C ARG A 26 -0.10 -13.81 12.33
N TRP A 27 -1.08 -12.93 12.44
CA TRP A 27 -1.18 -12.02 13.57
C TRP A 27 -2.13 -12.61 14.62
N ALA A 28 -2.02 -12.18 15.87
CA ALA A 28 -2.92 -12.59 16.94
C ALA A 28 -3.16 -11.47 17.96
N ILE A 29 -4.43 -11.20 18.27
CA ILE A 29 -4.87 -10.32 19.35
C ILE A 29 -5.41 -11.20 20.49
N THR A 30 -4.82 -11.07 21.68
CA THR A 30 -5.19 -11.84 22.87
C THR A 30 -5.66 -10.93 23.99
N THR A 31 -6.84 -11.20 24.54
CA THR A 31 -7.44 -10.42 25.62
C THR A 31 -6.94 -10.86 26.99
N THR A 32 -7.17 -10.02 28.01
CA THR A 32 -6.76 -10.30 29.40
C THR A 32 -7.49 -11.49 30.05
N ASP A 33 -8.67 -11.86 29.55
CA ASP A 33 -9.42 -13.05 29.98
C ASP A 33 -9.06 -14.32 29.17
N GLY A 34 -8.09 -14.22 28.26
CA GLY A 34 -7.56 -15.35 27.50
C GLY A 34 -8.29 -15.66 26.19
N GLN A 35 -9.24 -14.84 25.75
CA GLN A 35 -9.77 -14.95 24.40
C GLN A 35 -8.70 -14.56 23.38
N SER A 36 -8.70 -15.21 22.22
CA SER A 36 -7.75 -14.90 21.15
C SER A 36 -8.43 -14.90 19.79
N ARG A 37 -8.01 -13.96 18.96
CA ARG A 37 -8.37 -13.84 17.54
C ARG A 37 -7.09 -13.76 16.72
N SER A 38 -7.08 -14.42 15.59
CA SER A 38 -5.91 -14.45 14.71
C SER A 38 -6.35 -14.53 13.25
N GLY A 39 -5.53 -13.97 12.37
CA GLY A 39 -5.76 -13.96 10.94
C GLY A 39 -4.48 -14.15 10.15
N TYR A 40 -4.60 -14.11 8.83
CA TYR A 40 -3.46 -14.10 7.93
C TYR A 40 -2.76 -12.75 8.01
N LEU A 41 -1.43 -12.76 8.09
CA LEU A 41 -0.60 -11.57 7.96
C LEU A 41 0.14 -11.64 6.62
N PRO A 42 -0.29 -10.87 5.62
CA PRO A 42 0.34 -10.90 4.31
C PRO A 42 1.82 -10.50 4.38
N PRO A 43 2.72 -11.13 3.61
CA PRO A 43 4.15 -10.81 3.63
C PRO A 43 4.47 -9.41 3.06
N TRP A 44 3.51 -8.82 2.35
CA TRP A 44 3.59 -7.46 1.85
C TRP A 44 3.17 -6.42 2.90
N ALA A 45 2.47 -6.80 3.97
CA ALA A 45 2.03 -5.86 4.99
C ALA A 45 3.23 -5.32 5.80
N THR A 46 3.26 -3.99 5.97
CA THR A 46 4.30 -3.28 6.72
C THR A 46 4.23 -3.62 8.21
N ASP A 47 3.02 -3.63 8.77
CA ASP A 47 2.79 -3.77 10.21
C ASP A 47 2.14 -5.10 10.58
N ASP A 48 2.44 -5.57 11.79
CA ASP A 48 1.84 -6.74 12.43
C ASP A 48 0.86 -6.27 13.52
N PRO A 49 -0.46 -6.47 13.37
CA PRO A 49 -1.45 -6.00 14.33
C PRO A 49 -1.56 -6.89 15.58
N SER A 50 -0.59 -7.79 15.81
CA SER A 50 -0.60 -8.65 16.99
C SER A 50 -0.50 -7.85 18.28
N GLU A 51 -1.35 -8.19 19.25
CA GLU A 51 -1.41 -7.50 20.53
C GLU A 51 -1.80 -8.46 21.66
N GLN A 52 -1.35 -8.17 22.87
CA GLN A 52 -1.69 -8.93 24.07
C GLN A 52 -2.21 -8.00 25.15
N GLY A 53 -3.07 -8.54 26.01
CA GLY A 53 -3.61 -7.79 27.15
C GLY A 53 -4.68 -6.79 26.77
N VAL A 54 -5.34 -6.98 25.62
CA VAL A 54 -6.49 -6.17 25.21
C VAL A 54 -7.66 -6.40 26.18
N ALA A 55 -8.35 -5.35 26.59
CA ALA A 55 -9.54 -5.52 27.43
C ALA A 55 -10.62 -6.28 26.61
N PRO A 56 -11.37 -7.23 27.19
CA PRO A 56 -12.33 -8.03 26.40
C PRO A 56 -13.37 -7.19 25.65
N GLY A 57 -13.75 -6.03 26.21
CA GLY A 57 -14.67 -5.07 25.56
C GLY A 57 -14.08 -4.30 24.38
N GLU A 58 -12.76 -4.24 24.24
CA GLU A 58 -12.04 -3.54 23.16
C GLU A 58 -11.72 -4.47 21.97
N LEU A 59 -11.94 -5.78 22.11
CA LEU A 59 -11.56 -6.75 21.08
C LEU A 59 -12.21 -6.46 19.72
N GLY A 60 -13.45 -5.96 19.71
CA GLY A 60 -14.13 -5.56 18.48
C GLY A 60 -13.43 -4.39 17.79
N GLU A 61 -13.16 -3.32 18.54
CA GLU A 61 -12.47 -2.12 18.03
C GLU A 61 -11.07 -2.48 17.50
N ARG A 62 -10.32 -3.34 18.21
CA ARG A 62 -9.00 -3.79 17.73
C ARG A 62 -9.06 -4.63 16.47
N LEU A 63 -10.15 -5.37 16.25
CA LEU A 63 -10.35 -6.09 14.99
C LEU A 63 -10.68 -5.12 13.87
N ASP A 64 -11.56 -4.14 14.11
CA ASP A 64 -11.92 -3.10 13.14
C ASP A 64 -10.69 -2.30 12.67
N ASP A 65 -9.72 -2.07 13.57
CA ASP A 65 -8.45 -1.38 13.30
C ASP A 65 -7.41 -2.24 12.56
N VAL A 66 -7.66 -3.52 12.31
CA VAL A 66 -6.75 -4.35 11.52
C VAL A 66 -6.74 -3.87 10.07
N ASN A 67 -5.68 -3.13 9.70
CA ASN A 67 -5.33 -2.77 8.33
C ASN A 67 -4.02 -3.46 7.93
N HIS A 68 -4.05 -4.21 6.83
CA HIS A 68 -2.85 -4.64 6.15
C HIS A 68 -2.52 -3.64 5.04
N TYR A 69 -1.41 -2.92 5.19
CA TYR A 69 -1.02 -1.91 4.23
C TYR A 69 0.45 -1.99 3.82
N VAL A 70 0.77 -1.42 2.65
CA VAL A 70 2.13 -1.12 2.20
C VAL A 70 2.16 0.18 1.42
N GLU A 71 3.16 1.01 1.70
CA GLU A 71 3.28 2.35 1.11
C GLU A 71 4.19 2.39 -0.11
N PHE A 72 3.88 3.32 -1.00
CA PHE A 72 4.64 3.67 -2.18
C PHE A 72 4.80 5.19 -2.20
N ALA A 73 6.02 5.63 -1.85
CA ALA A 73 6.39 7.04 -1.90
C ALA A 73 5.94 7.73 -3.20
N GLY A 74 5.39 8.93 -3.05
CA GLY A 74 4.97 9.80 -4.12
C GLY A 74 6.13 10.62 -4.68
N ARG A 75 5.81 11.84 -5.09
CA ARG A 75 6.78 12.84 -5.57
C ARG A 75 6.64 14.12 -4.78
N THR A 76 7.75 14.64 -4.28
CA THR A 76 7.78 15.94 -3.62
C THR A 76 7.79 17.05 -4.65
N VAL A 77 6.84 17.98 -4.53
CA VAL A 77 6.77 19.21 -5.33
C VAL A 77 6.59 20.40 -4.40
N SER A 78 7.12 21.56 -4.78
CA SER A 78 6.89 22.78 -4.03
C SER A 78 5.52 23.34 -4.40
N VAL A 79 4.65 23.47 -3.40
CA VAL A 79 3.28 23.96 -3.54
C VAL A 79 3.09 25.26 -2.79
N TYR A 80 2.11 26.03 -3.24
CA TYR A 80 1.53 27.12 -2.49
C TYR A 80 0.39 26.58 -1.63
N ALA A 81 0.48 26.76 -0.31
CA ALA A 81 -0.61 26.46 0.62
C ALA A 81 -1.29 27.77 1.07
N PRO A 82 -2.62 27.89 0.94
CA PRO A 82 -3.34 29.04 1.49
C PRO A 82 -3.30 29.00 3.02
N GLY A 83 -2.45 29.82 3.63
CA GLY A 83 -2.49 30.13 5.06
C GLY A 83 -3.37 31.34 5.31
N GLY A 84 -3.97 31.46 6.51
CA GLY A 84 -4.70 32.66 6.94
C GLY A 84 -3.82 33.92 7.14
N GLY A 85 -2.73 34.03 6.38
CA GLY A 85 -1.65 35.01 6.44
C GLY A 85 -0.81 34.98 5.15
N GLU A 86 0.50 35.19 5.23
CA GLU A 86 1.37 35.19 4.05
C GLU A 86 1.38 33.81 3.34
N PRO A 87 1.39 33.79 1.99
CA PRO A 87 1.84 32.66 1.19
C PRO A 87 2.95 31.83 1.84
N LEU A 88 2.69 30.56 2.13
CA LEU A 88 3.78 29.64 2.48
C LEU A 88 4.03 28.70 1.30
N VAL A 89 5.20 28.85 0.67
CA VAL A 89 5.74 27.82 -0.22
C VAL A 89 6.25 26.70 0.67
N ARG A 90 5.75 25.49 0.45
CA ARG A 90 6.20 24.29 1.17
C ARG A 90 6.35 23.12 0.21
N ASP A 91 7.19 22.18 0.57
CA ASP A 91 7.30 20.92 -0.14
C ASP A 91 6.16 19.98 0.31
N GLU A 92 5.42 19.45 -0.66
CA GLU A 92 4.32 18.51 -0.43
C GLU A 92 4.52 17.27 -1.30
N GLU A 93 4.30 16.10 -0.71
CA GLU A 93 4.30 14.84 -1.46
C GLU A 93 2.95 14.66 -2.16
N ILE A 94 3.00 14.56 -3.48
CA ILE A 94 1.86 14.27 -4.33
C ILE A 94 1.93 12.84 -4.86
N LEU A 95 0.76 12.26 -5.13
CA LEU A 95 0.63 10.92 -5.71
C LEU A 95 1.28 9.83 -4.84
N HIS A 96 1.30 10.01 -3.52
CA HIS A 96 1.62 8.94 -2.58
C HIS A 96 0.61 7.82 -2.75
N GLY A 97 1.08 6.58 -2.85
CA GLY A 97 0.20 5.43 -2.98
C GLY A 97 0.32 4.47 -1.82
N SER A 98 -0.75 3.75 -1.52
CA SER A 98 -0.73 2.61 -0.60
C SER A 98 -1.54 1.47 -1.20
N ILE A 99 -1.17 0.23 -0.89
CA ILE A 99 -2.11 -0.88 -0.96
C ILE A 99 -2.65 -1.07 0.45
N ASP A 100 -3.97 -1.17 0.59
CA ASP A 100 -4.66 -1.34 1.88
C ASP A 100 -5.65 -2.51 1.79
N CYS A 101 -5.90 -3.15 2.93
CA CYS A 101 -6.89 -4.20 3.08
C CYS A 101 -7.37 -4.24 4.54
N ASN A 102 -8.65 -3.97 4.74
CA ASN A 102 -9.28 -3.89 6.06
C ASN A 102 -10.26 -5.07 6.23
N PRO A 103 -9.78 -6.27 6.61
CA PRO A 103 -10.58 -7.50 6.61
C PRO A 103 -11.82 -7.47 7.51
N TYR A 104 -11.79 -6.68 8.59
CA TYR A 104 -12.87 -6.64 9.59
C TYR A 104 -13.62 -5.32 9.64
N ALA A 105 -13.31 -4.36 8.76
CA ALA A 105 -13.94 -3.05 8.83
C ALA A 105 -15.48 -3.14 8.83
N PRO A 106 -16.16 -2.39 9.72
CA PRO A 106 -17.59 -2.49 9.96
C PRO A 106 -18.44 -1.86 8.84
N GLY A 107 -17.82 -1.15 7.88
CA GLY A 107 -18.48 -0.46 6.78
C GLY A 107 -18.15 -1.01 5.39
N ASP A 108 -18.22 -0.13 4.40
CA ASP A 108 -17.95 -0.41 2.99
C ASP A 108 -16.45 -0.37 2.64
N GLU A 109 -15.59 -0.42 3.66
CA GLU A 109 -14.16 -0.41 3.43
C GLU A 109 -13.71 -1.69 2.72
N PRO A 110 -12.67 -1.61 1.87
CA PRO A 110 -12.24 -2.75 1.07
C PRO A 110 -11.68 -3.89 1.94
N ARG A 111 -12.38 -5.02 1.91
CA ARG A 111 -11.94 -6.30 2.53
C ARG A 111 -11.03 -7.13 1.63
N ILE A 112 -10.62 -6.54 0.51
CA ILE A 112 -9.66 -7.09 -0.43
C ILE A 112 -8.60 -6.01 -0.68
N PRO A 113 -7.36 -6.39 -1.05
CA PRO A 113 -6.34 -5.41 -1.39
C PRO A 113 -6.82 -4.45 -2.49
N VAL A 114 -6.74 -3.16 -2.21
CA VAL A 114 -6.96 -2.07 -3.17
C VAL A 114 -5.77 -1.13 -3.15
N VAL A 115 -5.63 -0.31 -4.19
CA VAL A 115 -4.67 0.80 -4.19
C VAL A 115 -5.38 2.12 -3.90
N ASN A 116 -4.86 2.89 -2.98
CA ASN A 116 -5.25 4.26 -2.71
C ASN A 116 -4.15 5.21 -3.20
N ILE A 117 -4.52 6.35 -3.78
CA ILE A 117 -3.57 7.36 -4.24
C ILE A 117 -3.98 8.72 -3.66
N ARG A 118 -3.12 9.30 -2.84
CA ARG A 118 -3.29 10.66 -2.30
C ARG A 118 -2.74 11.67 -3.30
N LEU A 119 -3.57 12.64 -3.70
CA LEU A 119 -3.19 13.63 -4.72
C LEU A 119 -2.42 14.82 -4.12
N SER A 120 -3.03 15.56 -3.20
CA SER A 120 -2.47 16.64 -2.35
C SER A 120 -3.64 17.26 -1.58
N ASP A 121 -3.44 17.80 -0.38
CA ASP A 121 -4.53 18.45 0.36
C ASP A 121 -4.51 19.96 0.17
N GLN A 122 -5.51 20.46 -0.59
CA GLN A 122 -5.85 21.90 -0.70
C GLN A 122 -4.73 22.83 -1.22
N SER A 123 -3.70 22.27 -1.83
CA SER A 123 -2.54 23.00 -2.34
C SER A 123 -2.62 23.26 -3.86
N TRP A 124 -2.06 24.39 -4.30
CA TRP A 124 -1.97 24.75 -5.72
C TRP A 124 -0.51 24.88 -6.14
N LEU A 125 -0.21 24.46 -7.36
CA LEU A 125 1.02 24.83 -8.05
C LEU A 125 0.74 26.12 -8.83
N THR A 126 1.32 27.24 -8.41
CA THR A 126 1.15 28.55 -9.05
C THR A 126 2.44 28.99 -9.73
N ASP A 127 2.33 29.97 -10.63
CA ASP A 127 3.49 30.68 -11.22
C ASP A 127 4.49 29.78 -11.97
N LEU A 128 4.06 28.64 -12.49
CA LEU A 128 4.91 27.72 -13.26
C LEU A 128 5.37 28.36 -14.57
N GLY A 129 6.68 28.57 -14.71
CA GLY A 129 7.30 28.92 -15.98
C GLY A 129 7.35 27.73 -16.95
N PRO A 130 7.80 27.94 -18.21
CA PRO A 130 7.94 26.87 -19.18
C PRO A 130 8.84 25.72 -18.72
N GLU A 131 9.98 26.03 -18.06
CA GLU A 131 10.86 25.00 -17.51
C GLU A 131 10.21 24.23 -16.35
N ASP A 132 9.51 24.93 -15.43
CA ASP A 132 8.83 24.32 -14.28
C ASP A 132 7.71 23.38 -14.74
N LEU A 133 6.93 23.80 -15.74
CA LEU A 133 5.88 22.99 -16.33
C LEU A 133 6.46 21.75 -17.03
N ALA A 134 7.58 21.88 -17.73
CA ALA A 134 8.27 20.75 -18.34
C ALA A 134 8.79 19.76 -17.28
N GLY A 135 9.33 20.28 -16.17
CA GLY A 135 9.75 19.51 -15.01
C GLY A 135 8.61 18.72 -14.37
N LEU A 136 7.49 19.40 -14.06
CA LEU A 136 6.28 18.77 -13.53
C LEU A 136 5.76 17.67 -14.47
N ALA A 137 5.68 17.95 -15.77
CA ALA A 137 5.24 16.95 -16.75
C ALA A 137 6.16 15.73 -16.81
N ALA A 138 7.48 15.91 -16.63
CA ALA A 138 8.42 14.80 -16.54
C ALA A 138 8.19 13.97 -15.25
N GLN A 139 7.97 14.63 -14.11
CA GLN A 139 7.68 13.95 -12.84
C GLN A 139 6.38 13.15 -12.90
N LEU A 140 5.31 13.71 -13.48
CA LEU A 140 4.03 13.03 -13.67
C LEU A 140 4.17 11.79 -14.56
N ARG A 141 4.95 11.87 -15.65
CA ARG A 141 5.21 10.70 -16.51
C ARG A 141 5.98 9.62 -15.76
N GLU A 142 6.96 9.99 -14.94
CA GLU A 142 7.70 9.03 -14.15
C GLU A 142 6.82 8.38 -13.07
N GLN A 143 5.88 9.14 -12.48
CA GLN A 143 4.92 8.56 -11.55
C GLN A 143 3.93 7.63 -12.24
N ALA A 144 3.46 7.96 -13.44
CA ALA A 144 2.64 7.04 -14.24
C ALA A 144 3.39 5.72 -14.52
N ARG A 145 4.68 5.79 -14.88
CA ARG A 145 5.53 4.59 -15.02
C ARG A 145 5.63 3.81 -13.71
N ARG A 146 5.80 4.48 -12.57
CA ARG A 146 5.84 3.81 -11.26
C ARG A 146 4.53 3.07 -10.97
N LEU A 147 3.38 3.67 -11.27
CA LEU A 147 2.09 3.01 -11.12
C LEU A 147 2.00 1.77 -12.01
N ASP A 148 2.41 1.86 -13.26
CA ASP A 148 2.34 0.75 -14.22
C ASP A 148 3.30 -0.41 -13.91
N TYR A 149 4.55 -0.08 -13.56
CA TYR A 149 5.63 -1.07 -13.47
C TYR A 149 5.93 -1.54 -12.05
N LYS A 150 5.42 -0.85 -11.01
CA LYS A 150 5.63 -1.24 -9.62
C LYS A 150 4.31 -1.48 -8.88
N VAL A 151 3.44 -0.47 -8.84
CA VAL A 151 2.24 -0.52 -7.97
C VAL A 151 1.18 -1.49 -8.52
N ARG A 152 0.88 -1.44 -9.82
CA ARG A 152 -0.09 -2.36 -10.42
C ARG A 152 0.33 -3.84 -10.29
N PRO A 153 1.58 -4.24 -10.62
CA PRO A 153 2.04 -5.60 -10.36
C PRO A 153 1.97 -6.01 -8.89
N ALA A 154 2.33 -5.10 -7.97
CA ALA A 154 2.23 -5.34 -6.53
C ALA A 154 0.79 -5.61 -6.08
N LEU A 155 -0.17 -4.80 -6.58
CA LEU A 155 -1.59 -4.98 -6.28
C LEU A 155 -2.12 -6.32 -6.81
N ILE A 156 -1.73 -6.73 -8.02
CA ILE A 156 -2.10 -8.04 -8.58
C ILE A 156 -1.58 -9.15 -7.67
N ALA A 157 -0.29 -9.12 -7.32
CA ALA A 157 0.32 -10.11 -6.44
C ALA A 157 -0.35 -10.14 -5.05
N ALA A 158 -0.66 -8.98 -4.46
CA ALA A 158 -1.35 -8.89 -3.18
C ALA A 158 -2.75 -9.50 -3.25
N ARG A 159 -3.49 -9.30 -4.34
CA ARG A 159 -4.82 -9.90 -4.55
C ARG A 159 -4.76 -11.40 -4.74
N ASP A 160 -3.81 -11.89 -5.53
CA ASP A 160 -3.60 -13.33 -5.74
C ASP A 160 -3.24 -14.02 -4.41
N ASP A 161 -2.35 -13.40 -3.62
CA ASP A 161 -1.98 -13.85 -2.29
C ASP A 161 -3.17 -13.86 -1.32
N TRP A 162 -3.95 -12.77 -1.30
CA TRP A 162 -5.12 -12.66 -0.44
C TRP A 162 -6.18 -13.72 -0.77
N ALA A 163 -6.47 -13.92 -2.05
CA ALA A 163 -7.42 -14.91 -2.53
C ALA A 163 -6.99 -16.36 -2.20
N ALA A 164 -5.68 -16.65 -2.25
CA ALA A 164 -5.16 -17.98 -1.89
C ALA A 164 -5.35 -18.33 -0.41
N HIS A 165 -5.38 -17.33 0.47
CA HIS A 165 -5.54 -17.50 1.93
C HIS A 165 -6.97 -17.23 2.43
N HIS A 166 -7.82 -16.66 1.60
CA HIS A 166 -9.24 -16.42 1.86
C HIS A 166 -10.09 -16.98 0.73
N PRO A 167 -10.06 -18.32 0.52
CA PRO A 167 -10.88 -18.93 -0.50
C PRO A 167 -12.36 -18.61 -0.22
N PRO A 168 -13.16 -18.33 -1.26
CA PRO A 168 -14.59 -18.15 -1.08
C PRO A 168 -15.17 -19.40 -0.42
N VAL A 169 -15.99 -19.20 0.61
CA VAL A 169 -16.74 -20.31 1.21
C VAL A 169 -17.65 -20.86 0.10
N PRO A 170 -17.57 -22.15 -0.24
CA PRO A 170 -18.48 -22.73 -1.23
C PRO A 170 -19.91 -22.52 -0.72
N ASP A 171 -20.79 -21.98 -1.58
CA ASP A 171 -22.21 -21.83 -1.26
C ASP A 171 -22.75 -23.20 -0.81
N ALA A 172 -23.24 -23.25 0.43
CA ALA A 172 -23.85 -24.43 1.05
C ALA A 172 -25.34 -24.55 0.71
#